data_AF-V4Y1I0-F1
#
_entry.id   AF-V4Y1I0-F1
#
_cell.length_a   1.000
_cell.length_b   1.000
_cell.length_c   1.000
_cell.angle_alpha   90.00
_cell.angle_beta   90.00
_cell.angle_gamma   90.00
#
_symmetry.space_group_name_H-M   'P 1'
#
loop_
_entity.id
_entity.type
_entity.pdbx_description
1 polymer ?
#
loop_
_entity_poly.entity_id
_entity_poly.type
_entity_poly.pdbx_seq_one_letter_code
_entity_poly.pdbx_strand_id
1 'polypeptide(L)'
;VYGSGSKVTHNPVGNVGVYQGNGGDLMSGLPAQSLMSADGDPYHQPLRLSAVVHAPVERVTAVLSEHETLAQLFDNGWLSLTVVDPEQDHHAFHYGDERSWSRATGGAVGPEASNPPAAE
;
A
#
# COMPACT_ATOMS: atom_id res chain seq x y z
N VAL A 1 11.11 15.45 -19.19
CA VAL A 1 10.41 14.83 -18.03
C VAL A 1 9.73 13.58 -18.56
N TYR A 2 10.21 12.40 -18.20
CA TYR A 2 9.71 11.10 -18.67
C TYR A 2 8.81 10.49 -17.59
N GLY A 3 7.63 9.98 -17.96
CA GLY A 3 6.91 8.99 -17.15
C GLY A 3 5.50 9.36 -16.73
N SER A 4 4.58 8.45 -17.06
CA SER A 4 3.12 8.50 -16.93
C SER A 4 2.65 8.51 -15.48
N GLY A 5 2.07 9.63 -15.06
CA GLY A 5 1.13 9.66 -13.95
C GLY A 5 -0.17 8.99 -14.39
N SER A 6 -0.55 7.94 -13.67
CA SER A 6 -1.77 7.14 -13.80
C SER A 6 -1.88 6.28 -15.07
N LYS A 7 -1.87 4.97 -14.84
CA LYS A 7 -1.82 3.91 -15.85
C LYS A 7 -3.00 4.02 -16.82
N VAL A 8 -2.70 4.21 -18.10
CA VAL A 8 -3.54 3.74 -19.21
C VAL A 8 -2.62 2.98 -20.16
N THR A 9 -3.09 1.85 -20.69
CA THR A 9 -2.43 1.09 -21.76
C THR A 9 -2.41 1.96 -23.02
N HIS A 10 -1.34 2.72 -23.24
CA HIS A 10 -1.29 3.74 -24.29
C HIS A 10 -0.77 3.20 -25.62
N ASN A 11 -1.57 3.33 -26.68
CA ASN A 11 -1.06 3.73 -28.00
C ASN A 11 -1.36 5.22 -28.16
N PRO A 12 -0.37 6.13 -27.95
CA PRO A 12 -0.61 7.56 -28.08
C PRO A 12 -0.89 7.94 -29.53
N VAL A 13 -1.98 8.68 -29.78
CA VAL A 13 -2.32 9.19 -31.11
C VAL A 13 -2.49 10.71 -31.06
N GLY A 14 -1.66 11.42 -31.82
CA GLY A 14 -1.86 12.82 -32.18
C GLY A 14 -1.73 13.87 -31.06
N ASN A 15 -1.30 13.51 -29.85
CA ASN A 15 -1.25 14.40 -28.67
C ASN A 15 -2.61 14.95 -28.19
N VAL A 16 -3.74 14.43 -28.69
CA VAL A 16 -5.09 14.95 -28.37
C VAL A 16 -5.95 13.94 -27.58
N GLY A 17 -5.59 12.65 -27.56
CA GLY A 17 -6.33 11.64 -26.80
C GLY A 17 -5.67 10.27 -26.81
N VAL A 18 -6.36 9.29 -26.22
CA VAL A 18 -5.86 7.91 -26.05
C VAL A 18 -6.89 6.90 -26.55
N TYR A 19 -6.39 5.78 -27.07
CA TYR A 19 -7.20 4.63 -27.48
C TYR A 19 -7.15 3.53 -26.42
N GLN A 20 -8.28 2.86 -26.16
CA GLN A 20 -8.27 1.56 -25.49
C GLN A 20 -8.35 0.42 -26.51
N GLY A 21 -7.40 -0.52 -26.47
CA GLY A 21 -7.36 -1.70 -27.34
C GLY A 21 -7.01 -1.41 -28.81
N ASN A 22 -7.21 -2.39 -29.69
CA ASN A 22 -6.86 -2.36 -31.12
C ASN A 22 -7.91 -1.63 -32.01
N GLY A 23 -8.59 -0.60 -31.47
CA GLY A 23 -9.57 0.17 -32.24
C GLY A 23 -10.78 0.72 -31.47
N GLY A 24 -10.67 0.98 -30.16
CA GLY A 24 -11.75 1.64 -29.40
C GLY A 24 -11.94 3.11 -29.80
N ASP A 25 -12.91 3.79 -29.20
CA ASP A 25 -13.13 5.22 -29.44
C ASP A 25 -12.01 6.09 -28.82
N LEU A 26 -11.76 7.26 -29.42
CA LEU A 26 -10.84 8.25 -28.87
C LEU A 26 -11.45 8.82 -27.58
N MET A 27 -10.84 8.49 -26.44
CA MET A 27 -11.28 9.04 -25.16
C MET A 27 -10.44 10.27 -24.78
N SER A 28 -11.13 11.38 -24.50
CA SER A 28 -10.59 12.51 -23.76
C SER A 28 -11.02 12.37 -22.30
N GLY A 29 -10.10 11.97 -21.42
CA GLY A 29 -10.40 11.80 -20.01
C GLY A 29 -9.13 11.78 -19.18
N LEU A 30 -9.14 12.50 -18.05
CA LEU A 30 -8.02 12.49 -17.13
C LEU A 30 -7.98 11.15 -16.39
N PRO A 31 -6.80 10.54 -16.20
CA PRO A 31 -6.67 9.23 -15.59
C PRO A 31 -7.26 9.08 -14.16
N ALA A 32 -7.57 10.19 -13.49
CA ALA A 32 -8.25 10.19 -12.20
C ALA A 32 -9.70 9.68 -12.31
N GLN A 33 -10.38 9.84 -13.45
CA GLN A 33 -11.77 9.39 -13.64
C GLN A 33 -11.91 7.85 -13.62
N SER A 34 -10.81 7.10 -13.78
CA SER A 34 -10.81 5.63 -13.62
C SER A 34 -10.69 5.19 -12.16
N LEU A 35 -10.33 6.10 -11.24
CA LEU A 35 -10.05 5.80 -9.83
C LEU A 35 -10.98 6.56 -8.88
N MET A 36 -11.61 7.64 -9.33
CA MET A 36 -12.40 8.56 -8.53
C MET A 36 -13.87 8.59 -8.96
N SER A 37 -14.79 8.45 -8.01
CA SER A 37 -16.23 8.64 -8.22
C SER A 37 -16.63 10.11 -8.23
N ALA A 38 -15.94 10.94 -7.45
CA ALA A 38 -16.08 12.40 -7.41
C ALA A 38 -14.73 13.03 -7.03
N ASP A 39 -14.64 14.37 -7.04
CA ASP A 39 -13.41 15.07 -6.67
C ASP A 39 -12.98 14.71 -5.24
N GLY A 40 -11.85 14.03 -5.13
CA GLY A 40 -11.30 13.57 -3.84
C GLY A 40 -11.93 12.29 -3.30
N ASP A 41 -12.88 11.67 -4.00
CA ASP A 41 -13.58 10.47 -3.56
C ASP A 41 -13.21 9.25 -4.44
N PRO A 42 -12.37 8.32 -3.94
CA PRO A 42 -11.97 7.15 -4.71
C PRO A 42 -13.08 6.09 -4.77
N TYR A 43 -13.21 5.40 -5.90
CA TYR A 43 -14.14 4.25 -6.02
C TYR A 43 -13.81 3.12 -5.03
N HIS A 44 -12.56 3.01 -4.62
CA HIS A 44 -12.09 1.98 -3.70
C HIS A 44 -11.20 2.58 -2.63
N GLN A 45 -11.38 2.11 -1.40
CA GLN A 45 -10.48 2.42 -0.31
C GLN A 45 -9.09 1.84 -0.60
N PRO A 46 -8.01 2.64 -0.55
CA PRO A 46 -6.66 2.11 -0.63
C PRO A 46 -6.37 1.24 0.59
N LEU A 47 -6.04 -0.03 0.35
CA LEU A 47 -5.63 -0.96 1.40
C LEU A 47 -4.13 -1.24 1.29
N ARG A 48 -3.44 -1.25 2.43
CA ARG A 48 -2.04 -1.70 2.55
C ARG A 48 -2.03 -3.03 3.29
N LEU A 49 -1.13 -3.92 2.88
CA LEU A 49 -0.94 -5.19 3.55
C LEU A 49 -0.31 -4.97 4.93
N SER A 50 -0.91 -5.59 5.94
CA SER A 50 -0.30 -5.75 7.26
C SER A 50 0.06 -7.23 7.45
N ALA A 51 1.34 -7.51 7.63
CA ALA A 51 1.87 -8.86 7.82
C ALA A 51 2.20 -9.10 9.30
N VAL A 52 1.74 -10.23 9.84
CA VAL A 52 2.12 -10.71 11.17
C VAL A 52 2.92 -11.99 11.00
N VAL A 53 4.16 -12.00 11.48
CA VAL A 53 5.08 -13.15 11.37
C VAL A 53 5.38 -13.69 12.74
N HIS A 54 5.24 -15.01 12.93
CA HIS A 54 5.64 -15.69 14.16
C HIS A 54 7.05 -16.25 13.98
N ALA A 55 8.05 -15.52 14.45
CA ALA A 55 9.47 -15.85 14.32
C ALA A 55 10.32 -14.95 15.24
N PRO A 56 11.57 -15.33 15.57
CA PRO A 56 12.48 -14.43 16.28
C PRO A 56 12.74 -13.14 15.51
N VAL A 57 12.74 -12.00 16.19
CA VAL A 57 12.94 -10.67 15.58
C VAL A 57 14.26 -10.60 14.83
N GLU A 58 15.32 -11.21 15.37
CA GLU A 58 16.66 -11.26 14.79
C GLU A 58 16.66 -12.02 13.46
N ARG A 59 15.88 -13.10 13.36
CA ARG A 59 15.75 -13.87 12.10
C ARG A 59 15.04 -13.04 11.04
N VAL A 60 13.97 -12.34 11.39
CA VAL A 60 13.27 -11.45 10.45
C VAL A 60 14.17 -10.30 10.01
N THR A 61 14.92 -9.72 10.94
CA THR A 61 15.89 -8.64 10.67
C THR A 61 17.00 -9.10 9.72
N ALA A 62 17.50 -10.33 9.88
CA ALA A 62 18.49 -10.91 8.97
C ALA A 62 17.94 -11.03 7.54
N VAL A 63 16.72 -11.55 7.38
CA VAL A 63 16.05 -11.66 6.07
C VAL A 63 15.87 -10.29 5.41
N LEU A 64 15.45 -9.27 6.17
CA LEU A 64 15.33 -7.90 5.65
C LEU A 64 16.69 -7.29 5.28
N SER A 65 17.77 -7.67 5.97
CA SER A 65 19.13 -7.22 5.65
C SER A 65 19.69 -7.87 4.38
N GLU A 66 19.30 -9.13 4.10
CA GLU A 66 19.69 -9.84 2.88
C GLU A 66 18.87 -9.39 1.65
N HIS A 67 17.68 -8.82 1.86
CA HIS A 67 16.76 -8.43 0.80
C HIS A 67 16.37 -6.95 0.86
N GLU A 68 17.27 -6.09 0.37
CA GLU A 68 17.09 -4.64 0.38
C GLU A 68 15.78 -4.17 -0.27
N THR A 69 15.36 -4.77 -1.40
CA THR A 69 14.07 -4.44 -2.04
C THR A 69 12.87 -4.71 -1.13
N LEU A 70 12.93 -5.76 -0.30
CA LEU A 70 11.88 -6.08 0.65
C LEU A 70 11.88 -5.09 1.83
N ALA A 71 13.07 -4.76 2.36
CA ALA A 71 13.21 -3.75 3.41
C ALA A 71 12.61 -2.41 2.98
N GLN A 72 12.90 -1.97 1.75
CA GLN A 72 12.35 -0.73 1.19
C GLN A 72 10.82 -0.69 1.10
N LEU A 73 10.13 -1.84 1.02
CA LEU A 73 8.67 -1.86 1.06
C LEU A 73 8.14 -1.49 2.46
N PHE A 74 8.83 -1.91 3.52
CA PHE A 74 8.46 -1.57 4.89
C PHE A 74 8.97 -0.17 5.27
N ASP A 75 10.22 0.16 4.96
CA ASP A 75 10.82 1.47 5.29
C ASP A 75 10.12 2.65 4.61
N ASN A 76 9.55 2.45 3.42
CA ASN A 76 8.74 3.49 2.74
C ASN A 76 7.24 3.39 3.08
N GLY A 77 6.86 2.54 4.04
CA GLY A 77 5.49 2.39 4.51
C GLY A 77 4.52 1.78 3.50
N TRP A 78 4.99 1.10 2.44
CA TRP A 78 4.12 0.40 1.50
C TRP A 78 3.42 -0.80 2.15
N LEU A 79 4.11 -1.46 3.09
CA LEU A 79 3.60 -2.58 3.88
C LEU A 79 3.84 -2.30 5.37
N SER A 80 3.06 -2.93 6.24
CA SER A 80 3.27 -2.93 7.68
C SER A 80 3.71 -4.32 8.16
N LEU A 81 4.65 -4.38 9.10
CA LEU A 81 5.17 -5.63 9.63
C LEU A 81 5.10 -5.65 11.15
N THR A 82 4.54 -6.74 11.69
CA THR A 82 4.56 -7.06 13.10
C THR A 82 5.15 -8.45 13.27
N VAL A 83 6.07 -8.61 14.22
CA VAL A 83 6.68 -9.88 14.57
C VAL A 83 6.22 -10.29 15.95
N VAL A 84 5.72 -11.52 16.09
CA VAL A 84 5.44 -12.15 17.38
C VAL A 84 6.58 -13.10 17.67
N ASP A 85 7.41 -12.74 18.66
CA ASP A 85 8.68 -13.42 18.90
C ASP A 85 8.51 -14.58 19.90
N PRO A 86 8.68 -15.86 19.48
CA PRO A 86 8.57 -17.01 20.37
C PRO A 86 9.69 -17.12 21.41
N GLU A 87 10.81 -16.42 21.23
CA GLU A 87 11.94 -16.40 22.15
C GLU A 87 11.81 -15.28 23.20
N GLN A 88 10.88 -14.33 23.00
CA GLN A 88 10.58 -13.23 23.90
C GLN A 88 9.13 -13.28 24.41
N ASP A 89 8.75 -14.39 25.04
CA ASP A 89 7.43 -14.61 25.66
C ASP A 89 6.24 -14.31 24.73
N HIS A 90 6.40 -14.55 23.42
CA HIS A 90 5.39 -14.22 22.40
C HIS A 90 4.98 -12.73 22.39
N HIS A 91 5.89 -11.83 22.77
CA HIS A 91 5.67 -10.41 22.64
C HIS A 91 5.65 -9.99 21.17
N ALA A 92 4.76 -9.04 20.87
CA ALA A 92 4.65 -8.44 19.55
C ALA A 92 5.59 -7.23 19.42
N PHE A 93 6.25 -7.12 18.28
CA PHE A 93 7.15 -6.05 17.91
C PHE A 93 6.71 -5.48 16.56
N HIS A 94 6.48 -4.17 16.51
CA HIS A 94 6.17 -3.47 15.28
C HIS A 94 7.47 -2.95 14.65
N TYR A 95 7.60 -3.22 13.36
CA TYR A 95 8.67 -2.67 12.54
C TYR A 95 8.43 -1.17 12.36
N GLY A 96 9.43 -0.36 12.71
CA GLY A 96 9.48 1.07 12.45
C GLY A 96 10.28 1.37 11.18
N ASP A 97 11.02 2.46 11.17
CA ASP A 97 11.92 2.78 10.06
C ASP A 97 13.33 2.22 10.31
N GLU A 98 14.13 2.07 9.25
CA GLU A 98 15.56 1.74 9.32
C GLU A 98 15.87 0.48 10.15
N ARG A 99 15.02 -0.54 10.08
CA ARG A 99 15.14 -1.80 10.84
C ARG A 99 15.01 -1.65 12.36
N SER A 100 14.37 -0.57 12.81
CA SER A 100 14.01 -0.41 14.20
C SER A 100 12.77 -1.25 14.56
N TRP A 101 12.76 -1.76 15.79
CA TRP A 101 11.63 -2.50 16.34
C TRP A 101 11.14 -1.83 17.61
N SER A 102 9.83 -1.64 17.70
CA SER A 102 9.16 -1.14 18.90
C SER A 102 8.24 -2.21 19.46
N ARG A 103 8.32 -2.46 20.78
CA ARG A 103 7.43 -3.42 21.42
C ARG A 103 5.99 -2.89 21.38
N ALA A 104 5.07 -3.69 20.88
CA ALA A 104 3.65 -3.39 20.92
C ALA A 104 3.24 -3.30 22.39
N THR A 105 2.89 -2.09 22.84
CA THR A 105 2.19 -1.92 24.11
C THR A 105 0.72 -2.17 23.81
N GLY A 106 0.05 -2.97 24.63
CA GLY A 106 -1.39 -3.24 24.47
C GLY A 106 -2.20 -1.97 24.68
N GLY A 107 -2.30 -1.13 23.66
CA GLY A 107 -3.16 0.03 23.61
C GLY A 107 -4.58 -0.41 23.28
N ALA A 108 -5.55 -0.02 24.12
CA ALA A 108 -6.96 -0.28 23.90
C ALA A 108 -7.39 0.10 22.48
N VAL A 109 -8.20 -0.76 21.85
CA VAL A 109 -8.89 -0.48 20.60
C VAL A 109 -9.72 0.81 20.81
N GLY A 110 -9.23 1.93 20.26
CA GLY A 110 -10.02 3.16 20.16
C GLY A 110 -11.25 2.90 19.29
N PRO A 111 -12.39 3.57 19.55
CA PRO A 111 -13.65 3.23 18.91
C PRO A 111 -13.50 3.30 17.38
N GLU A 112 -13.91 2.20 16.76
CA GLU A 112 -14.09 1.99 15.34
C GLU A 112 -14.59 3.26 14.66
N ALA A 113 -13.80 3.80 13.73
CA ALA A 113 -14.23 4.90 12.89
C ALA A 113 -15.50 4.44 12.16
N SER A 114 -16.64 4.98 12.58
CA SER A 114 -17.96 4.74 12.02
C SER A 114 -17.90 4.99 10.51
N ASN A 115 -17.95 3.91 9.73
CA ASN A 115 -18.19 4.00 8.30
C ASN A 115 -19.61 4.55 8.11
N PRO A 116 -19.82 5.72 7.47
CA PRO A 116 -21.17 6.15 7.15
C PRO A 116 -21.80 5.16 6.16
N PRO A 117 -23.12 4.90 6.24
CA PRO A 117 -23.77 4.01 5.31
C PRO A 117 -23.67 4.59 3.90
N ALA A 118 -23.33 3.74 2.93
CA ALA A 118 -23.41 4.06 1.52
C ALA A 118 -24.82 4.57 1.20
N ALA A 119 -24.92 5.82 0.71
CA ALA A 119 -26.16 6.37 0.21
C ALA A 119 -26.41 5.85 -1.21
N GLU A 120 -27.63 5.37 -1.44
CA GLU A 120 -28.20 4.97 -2.75
C GLU A 120 -28.27 6.14 -3.75
#